data_AF-A0A2V5J4C2-F1
#
_entry.id   AF-A0A2V5J4C2-F1
#
_cell.length_a   1.000
_cell.length_b   1.000
_cell.length_c   1.000
_cell.angle_alpha   90.00
_cell.angle_beta   90.00
_cell.angle_gamma   90.00
#
_symmetry.space_group_name_H-M   'P 1'
#
loop_
_entity.id
_entity.type
_entity.pdbx_description
1 polymer ?
#
loop_
_entity_poly.entity_id
_entity_poly.type
_entity_poly.pdbx_seq_one_letter_code
_entity_poly.pdbx_strand_id
1 'polypeptide(L)'
;MIALNGFVGLCLLIGGLRYREQYYNLQGVNSYLNVIMTLAVLGLVLPNFTTSTSGPTFSTEQGIFLVVMSLLLYGIFLLIQTMRHRRYFMESKDATVAANVAHHPLQVRSTAFHVTLLLLYLITVIVLAKKFAVPLDNSVEQFGMPQAFGGAIIAALVLAPEGIGAIEATLRDQLQRSINILFGSVLATIGLTIPAVLTIGLITKRPVTLGVQGGNLPLLLLTLAVSVVTFTSRKTNVLQGCVHLLLFAIFVLLIFAP
;
A
#
# COMPACT_ATOMS: atom_id res chain seq x y z
N MET A 1 -5.73 3.78 1.97
CA MET A 1 -6.59 3.47 3.12
C MET A 1 -6.60 1.98 3.45
N ILE A 2 -6.99 1.10 2.52
CA ILE A 2 -7.10 -0.35 2.77
C ILE A 2 -5.80 -0.95 3.35
N ALA A 3 -4.65 -0.72 2.73
CA ALA A 3 -3.36 -1.21 3.22
C ALA A 3 -2.92 -0.57 4.55
N LEU A 4 -2.72 0.76 4.54
CA LEU A 4 -2.14 1.52 5.67
C LEU A 4 -3.01 1.53 6.93
N ASN A 5 -4.32 1.37 6.81
CA ASN A 5 -5.24 1.43 7.94
C ASN A 5 -5.94 0.09 8.17
N GLY A 6 -6.52 -0.51 7.13
CA GLY A 6 -7.22 -1.79 7.25
C GLY A 6 -6.28 -2.93 7.62
N PHE A 7 -5.38 -3.31 6.72
CA PHE A 7 -4.48 -4.45 6.96
C PHE A 7 -3.44 -4.18 8.05
N VAL A 8 -2.83 -3.00 8.07
CA VAL A 8 -1.89 -2.63 9.16
C VAL A 8 -2.61 -2.62 10.50
N GLY A 9 -3.77 -1.98 10.59
CA GLY A 9 -4.55 -1.94 11.83
C GLY A 9 -4.92 -3.34 12.32
N LEU A 10 -5.31 -4.23 11.41
CA LEU A 10 -5.62 -5.63 11.72
C LEU A 10 -4.38 -6.40 12.20
N CYS A 11 -3.23 -6.21 11.54
CA CYS A 11 -1.97 -6.82 11.96
C CYS A 11 -1.55 -6.34 13.36
N LEU A 12 -1.61 -5.03 13.62
CA LEU A 12 -1.26 -4.48 14.93
C LEU A 12 -2.21 -4.93 16.04
N LEU A 13 -3.51 -5.01 15.74
CA LEU A 13 -4.52 -5.50 16.69
C LEU A 13 -4.28 -6.97 17.03
N ILE A 14 -4.17 -7.84 16.02
CA ILE A 14 -3.96 -9.28 16.22
C ILE A 14 -2.61 -9.54 16.91
N GLY A 15 -1.55 -8.87 16.47
CA GLY A 15 -0.22 -8.95 17.04
C GLY A 15 -0.19 -8.51 18.50
N GLY A 16 -0.80 -7.36 18.81
CA GLY A 16 -0.91 -6.84 20.17
C GLY A 16 -1.78 -7.71 21.09
N LEU A 17 -2.86 -8.31 20.60
CA LEU A 17 -3.70 -9.22 21.40
C LEU A 17 -2.96 -10.52 21.75
N ARG A 18 -2.14 -11.03 20.82
CA ARG A 18 -1.43 -12.30 21.00
C ARG A 18 -0.12 -12.17 21.77
N TYR A 19 0.70 -11.17 21.44
CA TYR A 19 2.07 -11.02 21.94
C TYR A 19 2.24 -9.84 22.90
N ARG A 20 1.19 -9.03 23.14
CA ARG A 20 1.20 -7.75 23.87
C ARG A 20 2.00 -6.66 23.18
N GLU A 21 3.26 -6.93 22.88
CA GLU A 21 4.18 -6.03 22.18
C GLU A 21 4.97 -6.83 21.15
N GLN A 22 5.15 -6.25 19.96
CA GLN A 22 5.99 -6.82 18.90
C GLN A 22 7.08 -5.83 18.52
N TYR A 23 8.27 -6.37 18.22
CA TYR A 23 9.44 -5.58 17.86
C TYR A 23 9.67 -5.58 16.35
N TYR A 24 10.20 -4.48 15.85
CA TYR A 24 10.52 -4.30 14.44
C TYR A 24 11.66 -3.29 14.29
N ASN A 25 12.20 -3.17 13.08
CA ASN A 25 13.30 -2.27 12.77
C ASN A 25 12.78 -0.89 12.37
N LEU A 26 12.89 0.08 13.29
CA LEU A 26 12.47 1.46 13.06
C LEU A 26 13.07 2.08 11.80
N GLN A 27 14.32 1.74 11.47
CA GLN A 27 14.99 2.37 10.34
C GLN A 27 14.40 1.94 9.00
N GLY A 28 13.98 0.68 8.88
CA GLY A 28 13.27 0.19 7.69
C GLY A 28 11.90 0.84 7.54
N VAL A 29 11.14 0.90 8.63
CA VAL A 29 9.79 1.48 8.62
C VAL A 29 9.80 2.98 8.32
N ASN A 30 10.70 3.73 8.94
CA ASN A 30 10.90 5.15 8.64
C ASN A 30 11.28 5.39 7.19
N SER A 31 12.08 4.49 6.59
CA SER A 31 12.44 4.59 5.17
C SER A 31 11.20 4.44 4.27
N TYR A 32 10.31 3.48 4.54
CA TYR A 32 9.05 3.36 3.80
C TYR A 32 8.16 4.59 4.00
N LEU A 33 7.91 4.99 5.25
CA LEU A 33 6.98 6.08 5.57
C LEU A 33 7.42 7.38 4.93
N ASN A 34 8.72 7.70 4.95
CA ASN A 34 9.24 8.89 4.31
C ASN A 34 8.91 8.91 2.81
N VAL A 35 9.19 7.83 2.09
CA VAL A 35 8.94 7.79 0.64
C VAL A 35 7.45 7.73 0.32
N ILE A 36 6.66 6.96 1.07
CA ILE A 36 5.20 6.90 0.92
C ILE A 36 4.59 8.29 1.14
N MET A 37 4.98 9.00 2.21
CA MET A 37 4.48 10.34 2.49
C MET A 37 4.86 11.32 1.39
N THR A 38 6.12 11.32 0.96
CA THR A 38 6.58 12.20 -0.12
C THR A 38 5.78 11.96 -1.40
N LEU A 39 5.65 10.71 -1.86
CA LEU A 39 4.93 10.41 -3.09
C LEU A 39 3.42 10.62 -2.97
N ALA A 40 2.82 10.31 -1.82
CA ALA A 40 1.40 10.52 -1.58
C ALA A 40 1.06 12.02 -1.58
N VAL A 41 1.84 12.85 -0.88
CA VAL A 41 1.58 14.29 -0.83
C VAL A 41 1.86 14.92 -2.20
N LEU A 42 3.01 14.65 -2.81
CA LEU A 42 3.36 15.22 -4.11
C LEU A 42 2.40 14.76 -5.21
N GLY A 43 1.93 13.52 -5.18
CA GLY A 43 1.09 12.99 -6.24
C GLY A 43 -0.42 13.20 -6.04
N LEU A 44 -0.90 13.14 -4.80
CA LEU A 44 -2.34 13.09 -4.50
C LEU A 44 -2.85 14.32 -3.74
N VAL A 45 -1.97 15.13 -3.14
CA VAL A 45 -2.36 16.32 -2.39
C VAL A 45 -2.03 17.59 -3.17
N LEU A 46 -0.78 17.71 -3.63
CA LEU A 46 -0.28 18.87 -4.35
C LEU A 46 -1.11 19.31 -5.57
N PRO A 47 -1.68 18.42 -6.43
CA PRO A 47 -2.46 18.87 -7.57
C PRO A 47 -3.72 19.69 -7.19
N ASN A 48 -4.20 19.60 -5.95
CA ASN A 48 -5.32 20.42 -5.47
C ASN A 48 -4.91 21.88 -5.18
N PHE A 49 -3.62 22.15 -5.05
CA PHE A 49 -3.10 23.46 -4.64
C PHE A 49 -2.28 24.15 -5.74
N THR A 50 -2.02 23.47 -6.85
CA THR A 50 -1.38 24.06 -8.03
C THR A 50 -2.35 24.93 -8.80
N THR A 51 -1.87 26.08 -9.31
CA THR A 51 -2.68 27.05 -10.07
C THR A 51 -2.48 26.98 -11.58
N SER A 52 -1.57 26.11 -12.05
CA SER A 52 -1.19 26.00 -13.47
C SER A 52 -2.28 25.39 -14.36
N THR A 53 -3.25 24.68 -13.77
CA THR A 53 -4.36 24.02 -14.45
C THR A 53 -5.63 24.17 -13.62
N SER A 54 -6.79 24.22 -14.28
CA SER A 54 -8.07 24.24 -13.58
C SER A 54 -8.40 22.85 -13.00
N GLY A 55 -8.64 22.79 -11.70
CA GLY A 55 -9.00 21.56 -11.00
C GLY A 55 -7.80 20.73 -10.53
N PRO A 56 -8.04 19.53 -9.96
CA PRO A 56 -7.06 18.72 -9.23
C PRO A 56 -6.13 17.92 -10.15
N THR A 57 -5.53 18.61 -11.13
CA THR A 57 -4.74 18.02 -12.21
C THR A 57 -3.37 18.68 -12.28
N PHE A 58 -2.41 18.01 -12.91
CA PHE A 58 -1.12 18.59 -13.22
C PHE A 58 -1.07 19.14 -14.65
N SER A 59 -0.30 20.20 -14.85
CA SER A 59 0.12 20.60 -16.20
C SER A 59 1.03 19.54 -16.82
N THR A 60 1.20 19.55 -18.13
CA THR A 60 2.09 18.62 -18.84
C THR A 60 3.51 18.61 -18.26
N GLU A 61 4.07 19.79 -17.98
CA GLU A 61 5.41 19.95 -17.42
C GLU A 61 5.52 19.36 -16.01
N GLN A 62 4.53 19.65 -15.15
CA GLN A 62 4.45 19.11 -13.79
C GLN A 62 4.28 17.60 -13.80
N GLY A 63 3.44 17.07 -14.71
CA GLY A 63 3.20 15.64 -14.87
C GLY A 63 4.47 14.89 -15.29
N ILE A 64 5.20 15.39 -16.29
CA ILE A 64 6.48 14.79 -16.73
C ILE A 64 7.51 14.83 -15.60
N PHE A 65 7.65 15.97 -14.91
CA PHE A 65 8.57 16.10 -13.79
C PHE A 65 8.23 15.10 -12.68
N LEU A 66 6.95 14.98 -12.30
CA LEU A 66 6.50 14.07 -11.27
C LEU A 66 6.72 12.61 -11.66
N VAL A 67 6.47 12.22 -12.92
CA VAL A 67 6.76 10.87 -13.44
C VAL A 67 8.24 10.53 -13.24
N VAL A 68 9.15 11.40 -13.70
CA VAL A 68 10.59 11.15 -13.62
C VAL A 68 11.06 11.08 -12.17
N MET A 69 10.67 12.05 -11.33
CA MET A 69 11.11 12.09 -9.93
C MET A 69 10.52 10.95 -9.09
N SER A 70 9.29 10.52 -9.36
CA SER A 70 8.68 9.39 -8.66
C SER A 70 9.38 8.08 -9.01
N LEU A 71 9.68 7.84 -10.28
CA LEU A 71 10.43 6.65 -10.72
C LEU A 71 11.86 6.66 -10.18
N LEU A 72 12.53 7.82 -10.17
CA LEU A 72 13.86 7.97 -9.60
C LEU A 72 13.84 7.67 -8.09
N LEU A 73 12.91 8.25 -7.35
CA LEU A 73 12.81 8.04 -5.90
C LEU A 73 12.48 6.57 -5.57
N TYR A 74 11.55 5.96 -6.31
CA TYR A 74 11.23 4.53 -6.15
C TYR A 74 12.43 3.63 -6.51
N GLY A 75 13.16 3.94 -7.59
CA GLY A 75 14.36 3.21 -7.98
C GLY A 75 15.48 3.30 -6.94
N ILE A 76 15.73 4.49 -6.38
CA ILE A 76 16.68 4.68 -5.27
C ILE A 76 16.24 3.87 -4.05
N PHE A 77 14.95 3.89 -3.72
CA PHE A 77 14.41 3.10 -2.62
C PHE A 77 14.67 1.59 -2.82
N LEU A 78 14.39 1.04 -4.00
CA LEU A 78 14.64 -0.37 -4.31
C LEU A 78 16.13 -0.75 -4.21
N LEU A 79 17.02 0.13 -4.65
CA LEU A 79 18.47 -0.06 -4.56
C LEU A 79 18.93 -0.12 -3.09
N ILE A 80 18.42 0.80 -2.25
CA ILE A 80 18.69 0.81 -0.81
C ILE A 80 18.14 -0.45 -0.15
N GLN A 81 16.93 -0.86 -0.49
CA GLN A 81 16.24 -2.02 0.08
C GLN A 81 16.93 -3.35 -0.26
N THR A 82 17.38 -3.50 -1.51
CA THR A 82 17.88 -4.79 -2.02
C THR A 82 19.38 -4.94 -1.82
N MET A 83 20.15 -3.86 -1.95
CA MET A 83 21.62 -3.90 -1.94
C MET A 83 22.19 -3.27 -0.68
N ARG A 84 22.03 -1.95 -0.54
CA ARG A 84 22.91 -1.15 0.32
C ARG A 84 22.57 -1.23 1.82
N HIS A 85 21.28 -1.31 2.15
CA HIS A 85 20.81 -1.32 3.54
C HIS A 85 19.77 -2.41 3.81
N ARG A 86 19.91 -3.57 3.16
CA ARG A 86 19.02 -4.73 3.34
C ARG A 86 18.78 -5.08 4.82
N ARG A 87 19.77 -4.88 5.69
CA ARG A 87 19.66 -5.12 7.14
C ARG A 87 18.58 -4.29 7.83
N TYR A 88 18.21 -3.12 7.29
CA TYR A 88 17.11 -2.30 7.83
C TYR A 88 15.74 -2.93 7.58
N PHE A 89 15.65 -3.84 6.60
CA PHE A 89 14.43 -4.51 6.19
C PHE A 89 14.39 -5.98 6.65
N MET A 90 15.37 -6.44 7.42
CA MET A 90 15.37 -7.77 8.02
C MET A 90 14.84 -7.71 9.45
N GLU A 91 14.26 -8.82 9.93
CA GLU A 91 13.83 -8.98 11.32
C GLU A 91 14.96 -8.55 12.29
N SER A 92 14.62 -7.89 13.40
CA SER A 92 15.60 -7.57 14.43
C SER A 92 16.19 -8.88 14.98
N LYS A 93 17.51 -8.91 15.21
CA LYS A 93 18.20 -10.12 15.72
C LYS A 93 17.60 -10.66 17.02
N ASP A 94 16.94 -9.82 17.82
CA ASP A 94 16.27 -10.24 19.05
C ASP A 94 15.06 -11.17 18.81
N ALA A 95 14.45 -11.16 17.61
CA ALA A 95 13.35 -12.06 17.23
C ALA A 95 13.83 -13.43 16.69
N THR A 96 15.15 -13.63 16.53
CA THR A 96 15.70 -14.84 15.87
C THR A 96 15.88 -16.06 16.79
N VAL A 97 15.47 -15.98 18.06
CA VAL A 97 15.64 -17.10 19.01
C VAL A 97 14.55 -18.20 18.86
N ALA A 98 13.46 -17.95 18.13
CA ALA A 98 12.27 -18.83 18.14
C ALA A 98 11.91 -19.56 16.84
N ALA A 99 12.74 -19.56 15.79
CA ALA A 99 12.37 -20.13 14.49
C ALA A 99 13.31 -21.24 13.99
N ASN A 100 13.48 -22.30 14.78
CA ASN A 100 13.86 -23.62 14.24
C ASN A 100 12.59 -24.34 13.81
N VAL A 101 12.02 -23.97 12.66
CA VAL A 101 10.92 -24.72 12.04
C VAL A 101 11.44 -25.41 10.79
N ALA A 102 11.33 -26.74 10.82
CA ALA A 102 11.71 -27.71 9.80
C ALA A 102 11.65 -27.17 8.37
N HIS A 103 12.83 -27.02 7.75
CA HIS A 103 12.94 -26.84 6.31
C HIS A 103 12.37 -28.08 5.63
N HIS A 104 11.17 -27.97 5.05
CA HIS A 104 10.79 -28.87 3.95
C HIS A 104 11.86 -28.71 2.86
N PRO A 105 12.33 -29.80 2.23
CA PRO A 105 13.29 -29.70 1.15
C PRO A 105 12.69 -28.82 0.05
N LEU A 106 13.25 -27.62 -0.10
CA LEU A 106 12.83 -26.70 -1.15
C LEU A 106 13.16 -27.38 -2.48
N GLN A 107 12.13 -27.80 -3.22
CA GLN A 107 12.32 -28.25 -4.60
C GLN A 107 12.83 -27.06 -5.40
N VAL A 108 14.14 -27.03 -5.65
CA VAL A 108 14.79 -25.99 -6.45
C VAL A 108 14.38 -26.20 -7.91
N ARG A 109 13.29 -25.55 -8.33
CA ARG A 109 12.87 -25.53 -9.75
C ARG A 109 13.62 -24.43 -10.50
N SER A 110 13.77 -24.61 -11.81
CA SER A 110 14.44 -23.63 -12.68
C SER A 110 13.81 -22.23 -12.58
N THR A 111 14.62 -21.18 -12.73
CA THR A 111 14.15 -19.79 -12.82
C THR A 111 13.10 -19.63 -13.93
N ALA A 112 13.27 -20.33 -15.06
CA ALA A 112 12.31 -20.29 -16.16
C ALA A 112 10.92 -20.80 -15.73
N PHE A 113 10.87 -21.87 -14.93
CA PHE A 113 9.59 -22.39 -14.40
C PHE A 113 8.87 -21.34 -13.55
N HIS A 114 9.59 -20.66 -12.65
CA HIS A 114 9.01 -19.62 -11.80
C HIS A 114 8.58 -18.39 -12.60
N VAL A 115 9.35 -17.97 -13.60
CA VAL A 115 8.98 -16.84 -14.48
C VAL A 115 7.73 -17.18 -15.29
N THR A 116 7.64 -18.36 -15.90
CA THR A 116 6.45 -18.79 -16.63
C THR A 116 5.23 -18.86 -15.72
N LEU A 117 5.38 -19.44 -14.53
CA LEU A 117 4.29 -19.55 -13.56
C LEU A 117 3.83 -18.17 -13.06
N LEU A 118 4.77 -17.25 -12.82
CA LEU A 118 4.48 -15.86 -12.45
C LEU A 118 3.66 -15.15 -13.53
N LEU A 119 4.08 -15.24 -14.79
CA LEU A 119 3.35 -14.62 -15.91
C LEU A 119 1.95 -15.23 -16.08
N LEU A 120 1.83 -16.55 -15.94
CA LEU A 120 0.55 -17.24 -16.01
C LEU A 120 -0.40 -16.74 -14.92
N TYR A 121 0.02 -16.73 -13.65
CA TYR A 121 -0.81 -16.24 -12.55
C TYR A 121 -1.15 -14.76 -12.70
N LEU A 122 -0.21 -13.92 -13.12
CA LEU A 122 -0.45 -12.51 -13.35
C LEU A 122 -1.56 -12.30 -14.39
N ILE A 123 -1.48 -12.99 -15.54
CA ILE A 123 -2.50 -12.91 -16.58
C ILE A 123 -3.85 -13.40 -16.04
N THR A 124 -3.88 -14.54 -15.34
CA THR A 124 -5.11 -15.08 -14.76
C THR A 124 -5.76 -14.10 -13.79
N VAL A 125 -5.00 -13.51 -12.87
CA VAL A 125 -5.51 -12.54 -11.88
C VAL A 125 -6.04 -11.28 -12.57
N ILE A 126 -5.33 -10.75 -13.57
CA ILE A 126 -5.78 -9.58 -14.34
C ILE A 126 -7.11 -9.86 -15.06
N VAL A 127 -7.20 -11.01 -15.74
CA VAL A 127 -8.43 -11.41 -16.45
C VAL A 127 -9.59 -11.59 -15.47
N LEU A 128 -9.34 -12.25 -14.33
CA LEU A 128 -10.36 -12.47 -13.30
C LEU A 128 -10.86 -11.15 -12.71
N ALA A 129 -9.95 -10.26 -12.32
CA ALA A 129 -10.30 -8.94 -11.79
C ALA A 129 -11.12 -8.12 -12.78
N LYS A 130 -10.72 -8.10 -14.06
CA LYS A 130 -11.46 -7.39 -15.12
C LYS A 130 -12.85 -7.97 -15.35
N LYS A 131 -12.99 -9.30 -15.33
CA LYS A 131 -14.30 -9.97 -15.51
C LYS A 131 -15.20 -9.80 -14.30
N PHE A 132 -14.63 -9.71 -13.09
CA PHE A 132 -15.36 -9.47 -11.85
C PHE A 132 -15.85 -8.02 -11.71
N ALA A 133 -15.16 -7.04 -12.30
CA ALA A 133 -15.57 -5.64 -12.28
C ALA A 133 -16.96 -5.41 -12.91
N VAL A 134 -17.28 -6.09 -14.02
CA VAL A 134 -18.57 -5.93 -14.73
C VAL A 134 -19.80 -6.27 -13.86
N PRO A 135 -19.92 -7.49 -13.29
CA PRO A 135 -21.07 -7.79 -12.42
C PRO A 135 -21.07 -6.96 -11.14
N LEU A 136 -19.90 -6.53 -10.65
CA LEU A 136 -19.81 -5.66 -9.49
C LEU A 136 -20.38 -4.27 -9.79
N ASP A 137 -19.98 -3.64 -10.89
CA ASP A 137 -20.47 -2.33 -11.31
C ASP A 137 -21.99 -2.36 -11.54
N ASN A 138 -22.49 -3.40 -12.21
CA ASN A 138 -23.93 -3.60 -12.42
C ASN A 138 -24.68 -3.75 -11.07
N SER A 139 -24.09 -4.45 -10.11
CA SER A 139 -24.68 -4.61 -8.78
C SER A 139 -24.67 -3.29 -8.00
N VAL A 140 -23.56 -2.55 -8.04
CA VAL A 140 -23.43 -1.23 -7.41
C VAL A 140 -24.50 -0.28 -7.96
N GLU A 141 -24.71 -0.26 -9.28
CA GLU A 141 -25.74 0.55 -9.92
C GLU A 141 -27.16 0.08 -9.55
N GLN A 142 -27.42 -1.23 -9.58
CA GLN A 142 -28.73 -1.80 -9.24
C GLN A 142 -29.16 -1.50 -7.79
N PHE A 143 -28.21 -1.54 -6.85
CA PHE A 143 -28.47 -1.25 -5.44
C PHE A 143 -28.36 0.25 -5.10
N GLY A 144 -28.12 1.13 -6.07
CA GLY A 144 -27.94 2.57 -5.86
C GLY A 144 -26.74 2.91 -4.98
N MET A 145 -25.72 2.05 -4.96
CA MET A 145 -24.51 2.24 -4.17
C MET A 145 -23.53 3.20 -4.87
N PRO A 146 -22.68 3.92 -4.11
CA PRO A 146 -21.66 4.80 -4.68
C PRO A 146 -20.64 4.04 -5.55
N GLN A 147 -20.29 4.60 -6.71
CA GLN A 147 -19.27 4.02 -7.61
C GLN A 147 -17.90 3.81 -6.92
N ALA A 148 -17.54 4.67 -5.96
CA ALA A 148 -16.33 4.53 -5.16
C ALA A 148 -16.28 3.22 -4.36
N PHE A 149 -17.44 2.63 -4.01
CA PHE A 149 -17.52 1.35 -3.32
C PHE A 149 -17.04 0.19 -4.20
N GLY A 150 -17.44 0.17 -5.48
CA GLY A 150 -16.97 -0.83 -6.44
C GLY A 150 -15.45 -0.80 -6.58
N GLY A 151 -14.88 0.40 -6.73
CA GLY A 151 -13.42 0.59 -6.75
C GLY A 151 -12.73 0.11 -5.46
N ALA A 152 -13.32 0.37 -4.29
CA ALA A 152 -12.78 -0.09 -3.00
C ALA A 152 -12.80 -1.62 -2.87
N ILE A 153 -13.85 -2.30 -3.33
CA ILE A 153 -13.93 -3.76 -3.35
C ILE A 153 -12.87 -4.36 -4.27
N ILE A 154 -12.73 -3.85 -5.50
CA ILE A 154 -11.71 -4.34 -6.43
C ILE A 154 -10.31 -4.15 -5.85
N ALA A 155 -10.03 -2.98 -5.27
CA ALA A 155 -8.75 -2.72 -4.61
C ALA A 155 -8.50 -3.68 -3.43
N ALA A 156 -9.52 -3.96 -2.61
CA ALA A 156 -9.41 -4.92 -1.51
C ALA A 156 -9.15 -6.35 -2.02
N LEU A 157 -9.84 -6.77 -3.08
CA LEU A 157 -9.68 -8.09 -3.69
C LEU A 157 -8.27 -8.29 -4.26
N VAL A 158 -7.75 -7.28 -4.98
CA VAL A 158 -6.40 -7.33 -5.56
C VAL A 158 -5.32 -7.35 -4.46
N LEU A 159 -5.54 -6.62 -3.36
CA LEU A 159 -4.60 -6.54 -2.25
C LEU A 159 -4.71 -7.70 -1.24
N ALA A 160 -5.81 -8.47 -1.28
CA ALA A 160 -6.10 -9.53 -0.31
C ALA A 160 -4.96 -10.55 -0.13
N PRO A 161 -4.29 -11.07 -1.18
CA PRO A 161 -3.20 -12.04 -1.00
C PRO A 161 -2.05 -11.49 -0.16
N GLU A 162 -1.69 -10.22 -0.34
CA GLU A 162 -0.64 -9.55 0.43
C GLU A 162 -1.10 -9.27 1.86
N GLY A 163 -2.36 -8.86 2.03
CA GLY A 163 -2.99 -8.68 3.34
C GLY A 163 -2.97 -9.97 4.16
N ILE A 164 -3.35 -11.10 3.57
CA ILE A 164 -3.31 -12.42 4.21
C ILE A 164 -1.87 -12.80 4.57
N GLY A 165 -0.93 -12.64 3.64
CA GLY A 165 0.49 -12.92 3.90
C GLY A 165 1.09 -12.08 5.04
N ALA A 166 0.65 -10.82 5.16
CA ALA A 166 1.04 -9.94 6.25
C ALA A 166 0.45 -10.38 7.60
N ILE A 167 -0.83 -10.75 7.63
CA ILE A 167 -1.50 -11.28 8.84
C ILE A 167 -0.83 -12.59 9.29
N GLU A 168 -0.53 -13.50 8.37
CA GLU A 168 0.18 -14.74 8.68
C GLU A 168 1.57 -14.49 9.26
N ALA A 169 2.31 -13.52 8.70
CA ALA A 169 3.61 -13.13 9.23
C ALA A 169 3.50 -12.57 10.65
N THR A 170 2.54 -11.67 10.89
CA THR A 170 2.23 -11.13 12.23
C THR A 170 1.88 -12.23 13.23
N LEU A 171 1.07 -13.21 12.82
CA LEU A 171 0.69 -14.36 13.66
C LEU A 171 1.86 -15.29 14.00
N ARG A 172 3.00 -15.17 13.30
CA ARG A 172 4.24 -15.89 13.55
C ARG A 172 5.30 -15.03 14.25
N ASP A 173 4.89 -13.91 14.83
CA ASP A 173 5.75 -12.91 15.46
C ASP A 173 6.76 -12.24 14.51
N GLN A 174 6.43 -12.17 13.21
CA GLN A 174 7.26 -11.56 12.17
C GLN A 174 6.70 -10.20 11.74
N LEU A 175 6.58 -9.25 12.68
CA LEU A 175 5.97 -7.95 12.39
C LEU A 175 6.76 -7.16 11.34
N GLN A 176 8.10 -7.27 11.31
CA GLN A 176 8.90 -6.59 10.29
C GLN A 176 8.56 -7.11 8.88
N ARG A 177 8.36 -8.43 8.75
CA ARG A 177 7.95 -9.04 7.48
C ARG A 177 6.57 -8.56 7.05
N SER A 178 5.61 -8.51 7.99
CA SER A 178 4.27 -7.98 7.75
C SER A 178 4.31 -6.53 7.24
N ILE A 179 5.09 -5.67 7.90
CA ILE A 179 5.27 -4.27 7.48
C ILE A 179 5.93 -4.19 6.11
N ASN A 180 6.98 -4.98 5.84
CA ASN A 180 7.63 -4.98 4.53
C ASN A 180 6.66 -5.36 3.40
N ILE A 181 5.75 -6.31 3.63
CA ILE A 181 4.72 -6.69 2.66
C ILE A 181 3.77 -5.50 2.44
N LEU A 182 3.17 -4.98 3.51
CA LEU A 182 2.13 -3.94 3.40
C LEU A 182 2.67 -2.59 2.92
N PHE A 183 3.76 -2.11 3.51
CA PHE A 183 4.35 -0.82 3.13
C PHE A 183 5.09 -0.90 1.79
N GLY A 184 5.72 -2.04 1.49
CA GLY A 184 6.29 -2.31 0.18
C GLY A 184 5.23 -2.25 -0.91
N SER A 185 4.07 -2.86 -0.68
CA SER A 185 2.92 -2.82 -1.57
C SER A 185 2.37 -1.40 -1.77
N VAL A 186 2.18 -0.65 -0.69
CA VAL A 186 1.71 0.75 -0.77
C VAL A 186 2.68 1.61 -1.57
N LEU A 187 3.97 1.47 -1.27
CA LEU A 187 5.01 2.23 -1.95
C LEU A 187 5.10 1.87 -3.44
N ALA A 188 5.05 0.58 -3.79
CA ALA A 188 5.02 0.14 -5.19
C ALA A 188 3.77 0.65 -5.91
N THR A 189 2.61 0.56 -5.25
CA THR A 189 1.34 1.04 -5.80
C THR A 189 1.41 2.52 -6.12
N ILE A 190 1.81 3.36 -5.17
CA ILE A 190 1.89 4.82 -5.39
C ILE A 190 3.03 5.17 -6.36
N GLY A 191 4.22 4.61 -6.13
CA GLY A 191 5.44 4.93 -6.88
C GLY A 191 5.45 4.45 -8.33
N LEU A 192 4.64 3.45 -8.70
CA LEU A 192 4.52 2.98 -10.08
C LEU A 192 3.19 3.39 -10.73
N THR A 193 2.07 3.42 -9.98
CA THR A 193 0.76 3.74 -10.57
C THR A 193 0.66 5.20 -10.95
N ILE A 194 1.17 6.13 -10.13
CA ILE A 194 1.12 7.56 -10.45
C ILE A 194 1.89 7.84 -11.75
N PRO A 195 3.15 7.39 -11.92
CA PRO A 195 3.85 7.49 -13.19
C PRO A 195 3.10 6.85 -14.35
N ALA A 196 2.61 5.61 -14.18
CA ALA A 196 1.93 4.89 -15.24
C ALA A 196 0.66 5.61 -15.72
N VAL A 197 -0.20 6.04 -14.80
CA VAL A 197 -1.45 6.74 -15.14
C VAL A 197 -1.17 8.10 -15.76
N LEU A 198 -0.19 8.85 -15.26
CA LEU A 198 0.23 10.12 -15.87
C LEU A 198 0.78 9.91 -17.29
N THR A 199 1.66 8.93 -17.50
CA THR A 199 2.19 8.61 -18.83
C THR A 199 1.07 8.22 -19.79
N ILE A 200 0.13 7.37 -19.38
CA ILE A 200 -1.04 7.00 -20.18
C ILE A 200 -1.90 8.23 -20.49
N GLY A 201 -2.14 9.10 -19.50
CA GLY A 201 -2.89 10.34 -19.66
C GLY A 201 -2.26 11.29 -20.68
N LEU A 202 -0.93 11.45 -20.63
CA LEU A 202 -0.16 12.24 -21.59
C LEU A 202 -0.25 11.69 -23.02
N ILE A 203 -0.09 10.37 -23.19
CA ILE A 203 -0.18 9.71 -24.51
C ILE A 203 -1.61 9.83 -25.07
N THR A 204 -2.62 9.63 -24.22
CA THR A 204 -4.04 9.66 -24.61
C THR A 204 -4.59 11.08 -24.70
N LYS A 205 -3.81 12.10 -24.31
CA LYS A 205 -4.23 13.51 -24.19
C LYS A 205 -5.50 13.69 -23.35
N ARG A 206 -5.65 12.88 -22.29
CA ARG A 206 -6.80 12.96 -21.36
C ARG A 206 -6.33 13.53 -20.03
N PRO A 207 -7.05 14.52 -19.46
CA PRO A 207 -6.72 15.05 -18.14
C PRO A 207 -6.93 13.95 -17.09
N VAL A 208 -5.92 13.76 -16.24
CA VAL A 208 -5.98 12.81 -15.11
C VAL A 208 -6.16 13.61 -13.83
N THR A 209 -7.30 13.42 -13.17
CA THR A 209 -7.57 13.97 -11.84
C THR A 209 -6.91 13.09 -10.79
N LEU A 210 -5.77 13.53 -10.25
CA LEU A 210 -5.04 12.83 -9.20
C LEU A 210 -5.32 13.38 -7.80
N GLY A 211 -5.62 14.68 -7.71
CA GLY A 211 -5.83 15.34 -6.43
C GLY A 211 -7.02 14.74 -5.69
N VAL A 212 -6.77 14.25 -4.48
CA VAL A 212 -7.79 13.72 -3.57
C VAL A 212 -8.59 14.90 -3.03
N GLN A 213 -9.91 14.88 -3.19
CA GLN A 213 -10.81 15.96 -2.80
C GLN A 213 -11.72 15.58 -1.64
N GLY A 214 -12.39 16.58 -1.05
CA GLY A 214 -13.40 16.40 0.01
C GLY A 214 -12.82 15.81 1.30
N GLY A 215 -13.62 15.01 2.01
CA GLY A 215 -13.22 14.37 3.28
C GLY A 215 -12.05 13.38 3.18
N ASN A 216 -11.74 12.88 1.98
CA ASN A 216 -10.62 11.95 1.77
C ASN A 216 -9.26 12.63 1.91
N LEU A 217 -9.16 13.94 1.67
CA LEU A 217 -7.91 14.69 1.80
C LEU A 217 -7.43 14.76 3.27
N PRO A 218 -8.22 15.27 4.23
CA PRO A 218 -7.81 15.27 5.63
C PRO A 218 -7.63 13.84 6.16
N LEU A 219 -8.41 12.87 5.69
CA LEU A 219 -8.25 11.46 6.08
C LEU A 219 -6.92 10.87 5.62
N LEU A 220 -6.46 11.22 4.40
CA LEU A 220 -5.12 10.84 3.92
C LEU A 220 -4.02 11.44 4.76
N LEU A 221 -4.08 12.74 5.05
CA LEU A 221 -3.09 13.42 5.87
C LEU A 221 -3.04 12.87 7.29
N LEU A 222 -4.21 12.64 7.91
CA LEU A 222 -4.31 12.04 9.23
C LEU A 222 -3.75 10.61 9.24
N THR A 223 -4.03 9.81 8.21
CA THR A 223 -3.47 8.46 8.07
C THR A 223 -1.95 8.48 8.02
N LEU A 224 -1.35 9.40 7.25
CA LEU A 224 0.10 9.52 7.16
C LEU A 224 0.70 9.97 8.51
N ALA A 225 0.10 10.97 9.16
CA ALA A 225 0.53 11.45 10.47
C ALA A 225 0.44 10.35 11.55
N VAL A 226 -0.70 9.65 11.63
CA VAL A 226 -0.89 8.53 12.55
C VAL A 226 0.10 7.41 12.26
N SER A 227 0.38 7.11 10.99
CA SER A 227 1.37 6.08 10.64
C SER A 227 2.76 6.45 11.18
N VAL A 228 3.19 7.71 11.07
CA VAL A 228 4.45 8.17 11.67
C VAL A 228 4.44 7.98 13.18
N VAL A 229 3.38 8.43 13.86
CA VAL A 229 3.28 8.33 15.33
C VAL A 229 3.26 6.87 15.80
N THR A 230 2.49 6.02 15.11
CA THR A 230 2.41 4.58 15.39
C THR A 230 3.79 3.93 15.31
N PHE A 231 4.56 4.26 14.26
CA PHE A 231 5.85 3.62 14.00
C PHE A 231 7.08 4.39 14.53
N THR A 232 6.87 5.38 15.41
CA THR A 232 7.98 6.10 16.08
C THR A 232 8.61 5.29 17.23
N SER A 233 7.84 4.42 17.88
CA SER A 233 8.31 3.60 19.01
C SER A 233 8.69 2.19 18.56
N ARG A 234 9.75 1.58 19.12
CA ARG A 234 10.20 0.20 18.77
C ARG A 234 9.16 -0.89 19.02
N LYS A 235 8.07 -0.56 19.70
CA LYS A 235 7.01 -1.47 20.13
C LYS A 235 5.67 -0.95 19.65
N THR A 236 4.83 -1.87 19.19
CA THR A 236 3.45 -1.57 18.85
C THR A 236 2.48 -2.05 19.93
N ASN A 237 1.33 -1.38 20.05
CA ASN A 237 0.28 -1.79 20.97
C ASN A 237 -1.09 -1.95 20.27
N VAL A 238 -2.03 -2.56 20.99
CA VAL A 238 -3.41 -2.79 20.52
C VAL A 238 -4.11 -1.47 20.17
N LEU A 239 -3.87 -0.40 20.94
CA LEU A 239 -4.49 0.91 20.72
C LEU A 239 -4.15 1.48 19.35
N GLN A 240 -2.90 1.37 18.90
CA GLN A 240 -2.49 1.80 17.56
C GLN A 240 -3.25 1.03 16.47
N GLY A 241 -3.42 -0.29 16.65
CA GLY A 241 -4.24 -1.11 15.76
C GLY A 241 -5.68 -0.61 15.67
N CYS A 242 -6.31 -0.32 16.81
CA CYS A 242 -7.66 0.23 16.87
C CYS A 242 -7.77 1.60 16.18
N VAL A 243 -6.79 2.48 16.35
CA VAL A 243 -6.77 3.80 15.69
C VAL A 243 -6.74 3.65 14.17
N HIS A 244 -5.86 2.79 13.64
CA HIS A 244 -5.82 2.51 12.21
C HIS A 244 -7.13 1.92 11.69
N LEU A 245 -7.73 0.96 12.40
CA LEU A 245 -9.02 0.38 12.03
C LEU A 245 -10.17 1.41 12.08
N LEU A 246 -10.14 2.35 13.03
CA LEU A 246 -11.10 3.46 13.09
C LEU A 246 -10.98 4.35 11.84
N LEU A 247 -9.76 4.73 11.44
CA LEU A 247 -9.55 5.50 10.21
C LEU A 247 -10.03 4.73 8.96
N PHE A 248 -9.86 3.42 8.94
CA PHE A 248 -10.40 2.58 7.88
C PHE A 248 -11.94 2.54 7.89
N ALA A 249 -12.58 2.45 9.06
CA ALA A 249 -14.04 2.51 9.19
C ALA A 249 -14.60 3.86 8.73
N ILE A 250 -13.93 4.97 9.08
CA ILE A 250 -14.29 6.32 8.59
C ILE A 250 -14.13 6.41 7.07
N PHE A 251 -13.07 5.83 6.49
CA PHE A 251 -12.95 5.75 5.04
C PHE A 251 -14.14 5.03 4.39
N VAL A 252 -14.57 3.90 4.96
CA VAL A 252 -15.76 3.18 4.45
C VAL A 252 -17.02 4.02 4.62
N LEU A 253 -17.18 4.71 5.76
CA LEU A 253 -18.31 5.63 5.97
C LEU A 253 -18.36 6.73 4.90
N LEU A 254 -17.23 7.39 4.61
CA LEU A 254 -17.15 8.47 3.61
C LEU A 254 -17.41 7.99 2.17
N ILE A 255 -17.34 6.69 1.89
CA ILE A 255 -17.78 6.16 0.60
C ILE A 255 -19.30 6.32 0.46
N PHE A 256 -20.06 6.04 1.52
CA PHE A 256 -21.53 6.09 1.53
C PHE A 256 -22.10 7.45 1.95
N ALA A 257 -21.38 8.19 2.80
CA ALA A 257 -21.76 9.47 3.36
C ALA A 257 -20.56 10.44 3.31
N PRO A 258 -20.27 11.02 2.11
CA PRO A 258 -19.08 11.83 1.85
C PRO A 258 -19.05 13.20 2.55
#